data_AF-A0A5C4UPM4-F1
#
_entry.id   AF-A0A5C4UPM4-F1
#
_cell.length_a   1.000
_cell.length_b   1.000
_cell.length_c   1.000
_cell.angle_alpha   90.00
_cell.angle_beta   90.00
_cell.angle_gamma   90.00
#
_symmetry.space_group_name_H-M   'P 1'
#
loop_
_entity.id
_entity.type
_entity.pdbx_description
1 polymer ?
#
loop_
_entity_poly.entity_id
_entity_poly.type
_entity_poly.pdbx_seq_one_letter_code
_entity_poly.pdbx_strand_id
1 'polypeptide(L)'
;MNGTGEDGEVPGDARWAFGTGFEDPLHGVVAELPPGVDGAAVAGVCVALADDALVGAQRLAEWVTCAPELEIELALANVGLDLLGQARLLYARAGQVDGSGRGEDDFAYRRAAEEFRCLRLTELPRGDFAFTALRLLALSCARLALLDGLRGAADPVLAAVAERGVTEVTYHRLFAAEWVVRLGDGTAVSRGRLRRAVGEAEPWLAEVLDDEVGAEWGVAPGAVRAACAADWDRVARQSGVPLPVPAPAGGAGGRAGVHTPHLPGLLAELQGVARAHPGASW
;
A
#
# COMPACT_ATOMS: atom_id res chain seq x y z
N MET A 1 57.09 -28.43 1.78
CA MET A 1 56.03 -29.43 1.58
C MET A 1 54.72 -28.73 1.83
N ASN A 2 53.95 -28.58 0.77
CA ASN A 2 52.82 -27.66 0.67
C ASN A 2 51.68 -28.05 1.60
N GLY A 3 51.16 -27.06 2.32
CA GLY A 3 49.88 -27.13 2.98
C GLY A 3 48.75 -27.22 1.95
N THR A 4 47.76 -28.03 2.26
CA THR A 4 46.47 -28.06 1.56
C THR A 4 45.44 -27.63 2.58
N GLY A 5 45.11 -26.34 2.54
CA GLY A 5 43.85 -25.85 3.09
C GLY A 5 42.74 -26.29 2.14
N GLU A 6 41.79 -27.06 2.65
CA GLU A 6 40.49 -27.21 2.01
C GLU A 6 39.68 -25.97 2.39
N ASP A 7 39.90 -24.88 1.66
CA ASP A 7 38.98 -23.75 1.63
C ASP A 7 37.75 -24.20 0.85
N GLY A 8 36.71 -24.59 1.59
CA GLY A 8 35.36 -24.69 1.06
C GLY A 8 34.94 -23.31 0.56
N GLU A 9 34.92 -23.15 -0.75
CA GLU A 9 34.39 -21.97 -1.43
C GLU A 9 32.91 -21.82 -1.03
N VAL A 10 32.63 -20.90 -0.10
CA VAL A 10 31.28 -20.38 0.12
C VAL A 10 30.99 -19.48 -1.09
N PRO A 11 30.04 -19.80 -1.98
CA PRO A 11 29.71 -18.91 -3.07
C PRO A 11 29.18 -17.60 -2.48
N GLY A 12 29.94 -16.53 -2.72
CA GLY A 12 29.72 -15.22 -2.17
C GLY A 12 28.31 -14.70 -2.44
N ASP A 13 27.69 -14.25 -1.35
CA ASP A 13 26.45 -13.49 -1.31
C ASP A 13 26.70 -12.07 -1.86
N ALA A 14 26.93 -11.99 -3.17
CA ALA A 14 27.04 -10.75 -3.92
C ALA A 14 25.74 -10.55 -4.72
N ARG A 15 24.61 -10.38 -4.04
CA ARG A 15 23.28 -10.17 -4.65
C ARG A 15 22.61 -8.86 -4.25
N TRP A 16 23.39 -7.80 -4.02
CA TRP A 16 22.85 -6.46 -3.77
C TRP A 16 23.44 -5.47 -4.76
N ALA A 17 22.66 -5.17 -5.81
CA ALA A 17 22.50 -3.84 -6.42
C ALA A 17 21.83 -3.90 -7.80
N PHE A 18 21.99 -4.98 -8.57
CA PHE A 18 21.38 -5.15 -9.91
C PHE A 18 21.21 -6.64 -10.23
N GLY A 19 20.17 -7.27 -9.68
CA GLY A 19 19.90 -8.71 -9.87
C GLY A 19 18.86 -8.95 -10.96
N THR A 20 19.29 -9.39 -12.15
CA THR A 20 18.43 -9.91 -13.22
C THR A 20 17.97 -11.36 -12.94
N GLY A 21 17.59 -11.63 -11.70
CA GLY A 21 17.08 -12.93 -11.26
C GLY A 21 15.92 -12.70 -10.30
N PHE A 22 14.77 -12.33 -10.85
CA PHE A 22 13.53 -12.38 -10.09
C PHE A 22 13.18 -13.86 -9.88
N GLU A 23 13.53 -14.40 -8.72
CA GLU A 23 12.82 -15.56 -8.16
C GLU A 23 11.32 -15.24 -8.12
N ASP A 24 10.50 -16.28 -8.27
CA ASP A 24 9.06 -16.22 -7.98
C ASP A 24 8.84 -15.36 -6.72
N PRO A 25 8.07 -14.25 -6.77
CA PRO A 25 7.86 -13.40 -5.59
C PRO A 25 7.34 -14.20 -4.39
N LEU A 26 6.70 -15.34 -4.63
CA LEU A 26 6.17 -16.24 -3.62
C LEU A 26 7.11 -17.41 -3.28
N HIS A 27 8.38 -17.35 -3.69
CA HIS A 27 9.36 -18.38 -3.40
C HIS A 27 9.47 -18.62 -1.88
N GLY A 28 9.22 -19.87 -1.46
CA GLY A 28 9.21 -20.26 -0.06
C GLY A 28 7.84 -20.16 0.65
N VAL A 29 6.78 -19.73 -0.04
CA VAL A 29 5.41 -19.73 0.49
C VAL A 29 4.61 -20.89 -0.11
N VAL A 30 3.81 -21.58 0.70
CA VAL A 30 2.90 -22.63 0.20
C VAL A 30 1.85 -21.99 -0.70
N ALA A 31 1.97 -22.23 -2.00
CA ALA A 31 1.11 -21.62 -3.02
C ALA A 31 -0.18 -22.42 -3.30
N GLU A 32 -0.34 -23.63 -2.75
CA GLU A 32 -1.57 -24.40 -2.95
C GLU A 32 -2.76 -23.71 -2.30
N LEU A 33 -3.84 -23.53 -3.06
CA LEU A 33 -5.08 -22.98 -2.55
C LEU A 33 -5.73 -24.00 -1.60
N PRO A 34 -6.00 -23.65 -0.32
CA PRO A 34 -6.57 -24.59 0.63
C PRO A 34 -7.96 -25.08 0.20
N PRO A 35 -8.33 -26.35 0.49
CA PRO A 35 -9.64 -26.88 0.14
C PRO A 35 -10.79 -26.03 0.72
N GLY A 36 -11.75 -25.66 -0.13
CA GLY A 36 -12.92 -24.88 0.27
C GLY A 36 -12.71 -23.36 0.31
N VAL A 37 -11.50 -22.87 0.01
CA VAL A 37 -11.24 -21.44 -0.20
C VAL A 37 -11.57 -21.07 -1.64
N ASP A 38 -12.35 -20.00 -1.84
CA ASP A 38 -12.65 -19.47 -3.17
C ASP A 38 -11.47 -18.64 -3.70
N GLY A 39 -10.80 -19.14 -4.74
CA GLY A 39 -9.67 -18.48 -5.37
C GLY A 39 -10.01 -17.12 -5.98
N ALA A 40 -11.23 -16.95 -6.50
CA ALA A 40 -11.67 -15.66 -7.04
C ALA A 40 -11.84 -14.62 -5.91
N ALA A 41 -12.33 -15.04 -4.75
CA ALA A 41 -12.44 -14.18 -3.58
C ALA A 41 -11.07 -13.78 -3.03
N VAL A 42 -10.11 -14.72 -2.95
CA VAL A 42 -8.70 -14.43 -2.58
C VAL A 42 -8.09 -13.43 -3.57
N ALA A 43 -8.28 -13.65 -4.87
CA ALA A 43 -7.78 -12.74 -5.89
C ALA A 43 -8.37 -11.33 -5.75
N GLY A 44 -9.67 -11.22 -5.43
CA GLY A 44 -10.35 -9.95 -5.21
C GLY A 44 -9.71 -9.11 -4.10
N VAL A 45 -9.48 -9.71 -2.92
CA VAL A 45 -8.81 -9.01 -1.80
C VAL A 45 -7.35 -8.69 -2.13
N CYS A 46 -6.63 -9.62 -2.79
CA CYS A 46 -5.25 -9.40 -3.21
C CYS A 46 -5.13 -8.21 -4.16
N VAL A 47 -5.97 -8.14 -5.20
CA VAL A 47 -5.98 -7.03 -6.17
C VAL A 47 -6.32 -5.71 -5.49
N ALA A 48 -7.34 -5.67 -4.63
CA ALA A 48 -7.71 -4.44 -3.93
C ALA A 48 -6.56 -3.90 -3.06
N LEU A 49 -5.89 -4.76 -2.29
CA LEU A 49 -4.77 -4.38 -1.43
C LEU A 49 -3.49 -4.06 -2.21
N ALA A 50 -3.28 -4.71 -3.37
CA ALA A 50 -2.17 -4.44 -4.27
C ALA A 50 -2.35 -3.11 -5.00
N ASP A 51 -3.56 -2.79 -5.43
CA ASP A 51 -3.88 -1.54 -6.11
C ASP A 51 -3.65 -0.35 -5.20
N ASP A 52 -4.05 -0.43 -3.93
CA ASP A 52 -3.72 0.60 -2.94
C ASP A 52 -2.20 0.82 -2.81
N ALA A 53 -1.46 -0.29 -2.76
CA ALA A 53 -0.02 -0.24 -2.54
C ALA A 53 0.72 0.28 -3.77
N LEU A 54 0.38 -0.17 -4.98
CA LEU A 54 0.97 0.29 -6.24
C LEU A 54 0.69 1.78 -6.48
N VAL A 55 -0.58 2.20 -6.35
CA VAL A 55 -0.97 3.61 -6.57
C VAL A 55 -0.35 4.50 -5.49
N GLY A 56 -0.31 4.03 -4.24
CA GLY A 56 0.35 4.71 -3.14
C GLY A 56 1.85 4.89 -3.40
N ALA A 57 2.55 3.83 -3.82
CA ALA A 57 3.96 3.88 -4.19
C ALA A 57 4.23 4.87 -5.32
N GLN A 58 3.40 4.86 -6.38
CA GLN A 58 3.53 5.81 -7.48
C GLN A 58 3.36 7.27 -7.00
N ARG A 59 2.39 7.55 -6.14
CA ARG A 59 2.19 8.90 -5.57
C ARG A 59 3.30 9.33 -4.63
N LEU A 60 3.96 8.40 -3.94
CA LEU A 60 5.12 8.70 -3.11
C LEU A 60 6.37 8.95 -3.95
N ALA A 61 6.53 8.28 -5.10
CA ALA A 61 7.64 8.52 -6.02
C ALA A 61 7.68 9.96 -6.55
N GLU A 62 6.52 10.64 -6.66
CA GLU A 62 6.42 12.06 -7.03
C GLU A 62 7.13 13.01 -6.03
N TRP A 63 7.54 12.53 -4.85
CA TRP A 63 8.32 13.31 -3.88
C TRP A 63 9.82 13.22 -4.07
N VAL A 64 10.32 12.26 -4.86
CA VAL A 64 11.76 12.15 -5.14
C VAL A 64 12.23 13.42 -5.85
N THR A 65 13.30 14.04 -5.34
CA THR A 65 13.83 15.37 -5.70
C THR A 65 12.95 16.57 -5.32
N CYS A 66 11.83 16.36 -4.61
CA CYS A 66 10.85 17.39 -4.30
C CYS A 66 10.50 17.50 -2.80
N ALA A 67 11.01 16.61 -1.94
CA ALA A 67 10.68 16.62 -0.52
C ALA A 67 11.27 17.86 0.19
N PRO A 68 10.65 18.31 1.30
CA PRO A 68 11.14 19.48 2.04
C PRO A 68 12.54 19.27 2.64
N GLU A 69 12.89 18.02 2.98
CA GLU A 69 14.14 17.61 3.61
C GLU A 69 14.54 16.23 3.07
N LEU A 70 15.85 15.93 3.05
CA LEU A 70 16.37 14.67 2.51
C LEU A 70 15.90 13.46 3.33
N GLU A 71 15.78 13.62 4.64
CA GLU A 71 15.29 12.61 5.57
C GLU A 71 13.83 12.26 5.30
N ILE A 72 13.02 13.26 4.93
CA ILE A 72 11.63 13.05 4.50
C ILE A 72 11.62 12.30 3.17
N GLU A 73 12.46 12.69 2.21
CA GLU A 73 12.56 12.00 0.92
C GLU A 73 12.88 10.52 1.10
N LEU A 74 13.92 10.22 1.89
CA LEU A 74 14.34 8.86 2.17
C LEU A 74 13.24 8.05 2.86
N ALA A 75 12.54 8.65 3.82
CA ALA A 75 11.42 7.99 4.49
C ALA A 75 10.26 7.69 3.53
N LEU A 76 9.86 8.65 2.70
CA LEU A 76 8.78 8.46 1.71
C LEU A 76 9.17 7.44 0.63
N ALA A 77 10.44 7.44 0.19
CA ALA A 77 10.96 6.46 -0.75
C ALA A 77 10.95 5.04 -0.16
N ASN A 78 11.36 4.87 1.10
CA ASN A 78 11.29 3.58 1.78
C ASN A 78 9.85 3.07 1.93
N VAL A 79 8.91 3.95 2.33
CA VAL A 79 7.47 3.62 2.36
C VAL A 79 7.00 3.18 0.96
N GLY A 80 7.38 3.90 -0.09
CA GLY A 80 7.03 3.54 -1.46
C GLY A 80 7.59 2.18 -1.90
N LEU A 81 8.83 1.86 -1.52
CA LEU A 81 9.45 0.57 -1.81
C LEU A 81 8.77 -0.59 -1.07
N ASP A 82 8.42 -0.42 0.20
CA ASP A 82 7.68 -1.41 0.97
C ASP A 82 6.31 -1.70 0.32
N LEU A 83 5.58 -0.64 -0.04
CA LEU A 83 4.29 -0.76 -0.73
C LEU A 83 4.44 -1.45 -2.09
N LEU A 84 5.46 -1.11 -2.87
CA LEU A 84 5.72 -1.78 -4.15
C LEU A 84 6.02 -3.27 -3.94
N GLY A 85 6.83 -3.62 -2.94
CA GLY A 85 7.09 -5.01 -2.56
C GLY A 85 5.82 -5.78 -2.20
N GLN A 86 4.93 -5.16 -1.42
CA GLN A 86 3.63 -5.76 -1.08
C GLN A 86 2.72 -5.93 -2.32
N ALA A 87 2.68 -4.94 -3.21
CA ALA A 87 1.86 -5.01 -4.43
C ALA A 87 2.27 -6.20 -5.33
N ARG A 88 3.58 -6.41 -5.51
CA ARG A 88 4.15 -7.51 -6.28
C ARG A 88 3.71 -8.88 -5.77
N LEU A 89 3.88 -9.12 -4.46
CA LEU A 89 3.46 -10.36 -3.80
C LEU A 89 1.96 -10.62 -3.97
N LEU A 90 1.15 -9.58 -3.76
CA LEU A 90 -0.30 -9.69 -3.84
C LEU A 90 -0.80 -9.93 -5.28
N TYR A 91 -0.24 -9.26 -6.28
CA TYR A 91 -0.61 -9.53 -7.68
C TYR A 91 -0.16 -10.92 -8.15
N ALA A 92 1.05 -11.35 -7.77
CA ALA A 92 1.50 -12.70 -8.05
C ALA A 92 0.53 -13.74 -7.47
N ARG A 93 0.06 -13.52 -6.23
CA ARG A 93 -0.96 -14.39 -5.62
C ARG A 93 -2.27 -14.35 -6.39
N ALA A 94 -2.77 -13.16 -6.73
CA ALA A 94 -4.04 -13.00 -7.44
C ALA A 94 -4.06 -13.79 -8.76
N GLY A 95 -2.99 -13.74 -9.55
CA GLY A 95 -2.89 -14.47 -10.82
C GLY A 95 -2.79 -15.99 -10.68
N GLN A 96 -2.24 -16.49 -9.56
CA GLN A 96 -2.20 -17.92 -9.25
C GLN A 96 -3.59 -18.47 -8.91
N VAL A 97 -4.42 -17.68 -8.22
CA VAL A 97 -5.69 -18.16 -7.65
C VAL A 97 -6.93 -17.78 -8.47
N ASP A 98 -6.86 -16.77 -9.34
CA ASP A 98 -7.98 -16.38 -10.23
C ASP A 98 -8.09 -17.23 -11.50
N GLY A 99 -7.14 -18.15 -11.72
CA GLY A 99 -7.08 -19.03 -12.89
C GLY A 99 -6.70 -18.32 -14.21
N SER A 100 -6.36 -17.03 -14.17
CA SER A 100 -5.94 -16.27 -15.35
C SER A 100 -4.48 -16.50 -15.72
N GLY A 101 -3.64 -16.87 -14.74
CA GLY A 101 -2.20 -17.01 -14.92
C GLY A 101 -1.47 -15.69 -15.17
N ARG A 102 -2.13 -14.55 -14.93
CA ARG A 102 -1.55 -13.21 -15.05
C ARG A 102 -0.40 -13.00 -14.06
N GLY A 103 0.69 -12.38 -14.51
CA GLY A 103 1.78 -11.96 -13.65
C GLY A 103 1.54 -10.58 -13.02
N GLU A 104 2.44 -10.15 -12.14
CA GLU A 104 2.38 -8.82 -11.51
C GLU A 104 2.34 -7.67 -12.54
N ASP A 105 3.09 -7.80 -13.63
CA ASP A 105 3.13 -6.80 -14.71
C ASP A 105 1.82 -6.71 -15.48
N ASP A 106 1.10 -7.83 -15.65
CA ASP A 106 -0.22 -7.83 -16.28
C ASP A 106 -1.21 -7.00 -15.47
N PHE A 107 -1.22 -7.21 -14.15
CA PHE A 107 -2.04 -6.43 -13.24
C PHE A 107 -1.61 -4.95 -13.21
N ALA A 108 -0.32 -4.66 -13.10
CA ALA A 108 0.14 -3.28 -12.96
C ALA A 108 -0.02 -2.46 -14.26
N TYR A 109 0.31 -3.05 -15.42
CA TYR A 109 0.54 -2.27 -16.64
C TYR A 109 -0.51 -2.44 -17.73
N ARG A 110 -1.36 -3.49 -17.67
CA ARG A 110 -2.31 -3.82 -18.75
C ARG A 110 -3.77 -3.53 -18.43
N ARG A 111 -4.08 -3.20 -17.17
CA ARG A 111 -5.43 -2.80 -16.74
C ARG A 111 -5.75 -1.34 -17.06
N ALA A 112 -6.99 -1.07 -17.46
CA ALA A 112 -7.59 0.25 -17.53
C ALA A 112 -8.02 0.75 -16.13
N ALA A 113 -8.34 2.04 -16.00
CA ALA A 113 -8.63 2.66 -14.71
C ALA A 113 -9.81 1.98 -13.99
N GLU A 114 -10.88 1.67 -14.72
CA GLU A 114 -12.07 0.97 -14.25
C GLU A 114 -11.82 -0.47 -13.76
N GLU A 115 -10.65 -1.04 -14.05
CA GLU A 115 -10.23 -2.36 -13.57
C GLU A 115 -9.36 -2.28 -12.30
N PHE A 116 -8.95 -1.09 -11.88
CA PHE A 116 -8.32 -0.86 -10.58
C PHE A 116 -9.35 -0.81 -9.45
N ARG A 117 -8.91 -1.18 -8.26
CA ARG A 117 -9.68 -1.37 -7.03
C ARG A 117 -9.05 -0.61 -5.86
N CYS A 118 -8.16 0.35 -6.12
CA CYS A 118 -7.57 1.20 -5.09
C CYS A 118 -8.59 2.14 -4.46
N LEU A 119 -8.37 2.56 -3.21
CA LEU A 119 -9.11 3.61 -2.55
C LEU A 119 -8.92 4.95 -3.27
N ARG A 120 -9.99 5.74 -3.43
CA ARG A 120 -9.91 7.05 -4.09
C ARG A 120 -9.00 8.06 -3.39
N LEU A 121 -8.81 7.94 -2.08
CA LEU A 121 -7.84 8.79 -1.36
C LEU A 121 -6.40 8.53 -1.84
N THR A 122 -6.07 7.28 -2.18
CA THR A 122 -4.73 6.87 -2.60
C THR A 122 -4.32 7.56 -3.90
N GLU A 123 -5.23 7.64 -4.87
CA GLU A 123 -4.97 8.20 -6.19
C GLU A 123 -4.95 9.73 -6.26
N LEU A 124 -5.29 10.46 -5.20
CA LEU A 124 -5.29 11.93 -5.24
C LEU A 124 -3.88 12.49 -5.54
N PRO A 125 -3.79 13.65 -6.21
CA PRO A 125 -2.50 14.28 -6.50
C PRO A 125 -1.68 14.50 -5.22
N ARG A 126 -0.34 14.52 -5.34
CA ARG A 126 0.62 14.71 -4.23
C ARG A 126 0.22 15.79 -3.22
N GLY A 127 -0.32 16.91 -3.71
CA GLY A 127 -0.63 18.08 -2.91
C GLY A 127 0.63 18.70 -2.31
N ASP A 128 0.49 19.32 -1.14
CA ASP A 128 1.63 19.72 -0.32
C ASP A 128 1.97 18.61 0.71
N PHE A 129 3.03 18.84 1.49
CA PHE A 129 3.50 17.83 2.44
C PHE A 129 2.49 17.54 3.56
N ALA A 130 1.66 18.51 3.96
CA ALA A 130 0.64 18.29 4.97
C ALA A 130 -0.45 17.34 4.47
N PHE A 131 -0.86 17.49 3.19
CA PHE A 131 -1.77 16.55 2.55
C PHE A 131 -1.17 15.15 2.43
N THR A 132 0.09 15.03 2.00
CA THR A 132 0.76 13.72 1.93
C THR A 132 0.88 13.05 3.31
N ALA A 133 1.29 13.78 4.35
CA ALA A 133 1.41 13.23 5.70
C ALA A 133 0.05 12.75 6.25
N LEU A 134 -1.01 13.54 6.06
CA LEU A 134 -2.35 13.15 6.48
C LEU A 134 -2.89 11.95 5.69
N ARG A 135 -2.71 11.95 4.36
CA ARG A 135 -3.09 10.83 3.50
C ARG A 135 -2.39 9.55 3.94
N LEU A 136 -1.08 9.62 4.17
CA LEU A 136 -0.29 8.47 4.60
C LEU A 136 -0.76 7.98 5.97
N LEU A 137 -1.03 8.88 6.92
CA LEU A 137 -1.59 8.50 8.22
C LEU A 137 -2.92 7.74 8.06
N ALA A 138 -3.85 8.27 7.26
CA ALA A 138 -5.15 7.66 7.08
C ALA A 138 -5.05 6.26 6.44
N LEU A 139 -4.28 6.15 5.36
CA LEU A 139 -4.10 4.89 4.64
C LEU A 139 -3.30 3.86 5.45
N SER A 140 -2.25 4.26 6.16
CA SER A 140 -1.46 3.36 7.00
C SER A 140 -2.23 2.86 8.22
N CYS A 141 -3.04 3.72 8.87
CA CYS A 141 -3.93 3.27 9.95
C CYS A 141 -4.94 2.22 9.46
N ALA A 142 -5.60 2.49 8.33
CA ALA A 142 -6.60 1.57 7.79
C ALA A 142 -5.98 0.26 7.33
N ARG A 143 -4.87 0.33 6.58
CA ARG A 143 -4.14 -0.84 6.11
C ARG A 143 -3.64 -1.67 7.28
N LEU A 144 -3.07 -1.07 8.32
CA LEU A 144 -2.60 -1.80 9.49
C LEU A 144 -3.72 -2.60 10.16
N ALA A 145 -4.90 -1.98 10.34
CA ALA A 145 -6.06 -2.66 10.91
C ALA A 145 -6.58 -3.80 10.03
N LEU A 146 -6.56 -3.65 8.70
CA LEU A 146 -6.85 -4.73 7.77
C LEU A 146 -5.84 -5.87 7.91
N LEU A 147 -4.54 -5.58 7.84
CA LEU A 147 -3.50 -6.60 7.93
C LEU A 147 -3.56 -7.35 9.26
N ASP A 148 -3.81 -6.67 10.39
CA ASP A 148 -3.95 -7.33 11.68
C ASP A 148 -5.06 -8.40 11.68
N GLY A 149 -6.19 -8.15 11.01
CA GLY A 149 -7.25 -9.14 10.85
C GLY A 149 -6.90 -10.25 9.85
N LEU A 150 -6.19 -9.91 8.76
CA LEU A 150 -5.81 -10.84 7.69
C LEU A 150 -4.75 -11.86 8.10
N ARG A 151 -4.04 -11.67 9.22
CA ARG A 151 -3.14 -12.69 9.79
C ARG A 151 -3.82 -14.03 10.04
N GLY A 152 -5.14 -14.01 10.29
CA GLY A 152 -5.96 -15.20 10.47
C GLY A 152 -6.60 -15.74 9.19
N ALA A 153 -6.26 -15.19 8.02
CA ALA A 153 -6.86 -15.59 6.75
C ALA A 153 -6.57 -17.07 6.45
N ALA A 154 -7.55 -17.75 5.85
CA ALA A 154 -7.40 -19.15 5.45
C ALA A 154 -6.35 -19.33 4.34
N ASP A 155 -6.15 -18.31 3.50
CA ASP A 155 -5.11 -18.32 2.46
C ASP A 155 -3.72 -18.05 3.08
N PRO A 156 -2.75 -18.98 2.94
CA PRO A 156 -1.45 -18.87 3.61
C PRO A 156 -0.59 -17.71 3.07
N VAL A 157 -0.75 -17.36 1.79
CA VAL A 157 -0.01 -16.25 1.18
C VAL A 157 -0.54 -14.92 1.71
N LEU A 158 -1.87 -14.75 1.74
CA LEU A 158 -2.51 -13.56 2.30
C LEU A 158 -2.13 -13.35 3.77
N ALA A 159 -2.16 -14.42 4.58
CA ALA A 159 -1.75 -14.38 5.97
C ALA A 159 -0.25 -14.01 6.13
N ALA A 160 0.63 -14.59 5.31
CA ALA A 160 2.06 -14.27 5.33
C ALA A 160 2.36 -12.83 4.92
N VAL A 161 1.69 -12.30 3.88
CA VAL A 161 1.78 -10.89 3.49
C VAL A 161 1.32 -9.99 4.61
N ALA A 162 0.24 -10.35 5.31
CA ALA A 162 -0.26 -9.61 6.46
C ALA A 162 0.74 -9.59 7.62
N GLU A 163 1.31 -10.74 7.99
CA GLU A 163 2.31 -10.85 9.05
C GLU A 163 3.52 -9.94 8.81
N ARG A 164 4.07 -9.97 7.60
CA ARG A 164 5.18 -9.11 7.21
C ARG A 164 4.75 -7.64 7.18
N GLY A 165 3.65 -7.35 6.51
CA GLY A 165 3.19 -6.00 6.25
C GLY A 165 2.83 -5.21 7.52
N VAL A 166 2.39 -5.87 8.60
CA VAL A 166 2.11 -5.19 9.88
C VAL A 166 3.36 -4.47 10.41
N THR A 167 4.53 -5.09 10.31
CA THR A 167 5.78 -4.46 10.78
C THR A 167 6.08 -3.20 9.96
N GLU A 168 6.09 -3.34 8.63
CA GLU A 168 6.36 -2.24 7.69
C GLU A 168 5.35 -1.08 7.88
N VAL A 169 4.06 -1.38 7.85
CA VAL A 169 2.97 -0.38 7.93
C VAL A 169 2.89 0.27 9.32
N THR A 170 3.33 -0.41 10.38
CA THR A 170 3.47 0.21 11.71
C THR A 170 4.46 1.38 11.67
N TYR A 171 5.59 1.24 10.96
CA TYR A 171 6.54 2.32 10.77
C TYR A 171 5.96 3.44 9.90
N HIS A 172 5.24 3.11 8.83
CA HIS A 172 4.59 4.10 7.97
C HIS A 172 3.61 4.98 8.75
N ARG A 173 2.77 4.34 9.58
CA ARG A 173 1.82 5.02 10.47
C ARG A 173 2.54 5.93 11.46
N LEU A 174 3.59 5.43 12.12
CA LEU A 174 4.34 6.20 13.12
C LEU A 174 4.94 7.46 12.50
N PHE A 175 5.65 7.31 11.38
CA PHE A 175 6.22 8.43 10.63
C PHE A 175 5.16 9.47 10.27
N ALA A 176 4.03 9.03 9.71
CA ALA A 176 2.96 9.93 9.31
C ALA A 176 2.31 10.64 10.52
N ALA A 177 2.07 9.91 11.61
CA ALA A 177 1.51 10.46 12.85
C ALA A 177 2.41 11.55 13.44
N GLU A 178 3.72 11.30 13.53
CA GLU A 178 4.70 12.28 14.03
C GLU A 178 4.70 13.56 13.20
N TRP A 179 4.63 13.45 11.88
CA TRP A 179 4.56 14.62 11.01
C TRP A 179 3.22 15.36 11.11
N VAL A 180 2.10 14.66 11.21
CA VAL A 180 0.80 15.31 11.45
C VAL A 180 0.80 16.07 12.77
N VAL A 181 1.37 15.49 13.84
CA VAL A 181 1.55 16.19 15.13
C VAL A 181 2.44 17.41 14.97
N ARG A 182 3.63 17.26 14.36
CA ARG A 182 4.59 18.37 14.16
C ARG A 182 4.00 19.51 13.33
N LEU A 183 3.22 19.19 12.30
CA LEU A 183 2.56 20.20 11.46
C LEU A 183 1.47 20.93 12.23
N GLY A 184 0.67 20.22 13.02
CA GLY A 184 -0.43 20.78 13.81
C GLY A 184 0.05 21.59 15.01
N ASP A 185 1.03 21.10 15.76
CA ASP A 185 1.60 21.78 16.94
C ASP A 185 2.74 22.76 16.58
N GLY A 186 3.04 22.90 15.29
CA GLY A 186 4.04 23.84 14.78
C GLY A 186 3.53 25.29 14.73
N THR A 187 3.71 25.91 13.57
CA THR A 187 3.34 27.32 13.34
C THR A 187 1.87 27.47 12.96
N ALA A 188 1.35 28.71 13.00
CA ALA A 188 0.03 29.01 12.47
C ALA A 188 -0.12 28.64 10.98
N VAL A 189 0.98 28.75 10.20
CA VAL A 189 1.00 28.39 8.78
C VAL A 189 0.94 26.88 8.58
N SER A 190 1.76 26.10 9.29
CA SER A 190 1.75 24.64 9.18
C SER A 190 0.43 24.05 9.66
N ARG A 191 -0.12 24.57 10.77
CA ARG A 191 -1.45 24.21 11.26
C ARG A 191 -2.56 24.54 10.25
N GLY A 192 -2.45 25.70 9.59
CA GLY A 192 -3.37 26.10 8.52
C GLY A 192 -3.35 25.13 7.33
N ARG A 193 -2.16 24.69 6.91
CA ARG A 193 -2.00 23.67 5.85
C ARG A 193 -2.58 22.32 6.26
N LEU A 194 -2.35 21.87 7.50
CA LEU A 194 -2.92 20.63 8.00
C LEU A 194 -4.46 20.69 8.02
N ARG A 195 -5.07 21.79 8.49
CA ARG A 195 -6.54 21.95 8.45
C ARG A 195 -7.09 21.91 7.04
N ARG A 196 -6.39 22.52 6.08
CA ARG A 196 -6.75 22.45 4.67
C ARG A 196 -6.67 21.01 4.15
N ALA A 197 -5.59 20.30 4.45
CA ALA A 197 -5.44 18.90 4.11
C ALA A 197 -6.57 18.03 4.66
N VAL A 198 -7.01 18.28 5.92
CA VAL A 198 -8.16 17.60 6.51
C VAL A 198 -9.42 17.83 5.69
N GLY A 199 -9.73 19.08 5.33
CA GLY A 199 -10.90 19.39 4.50
C GLY A 199 -10.82 18.77 3.08
N GLU A 200 -9.63 18.67 2.51
CA GLU A 200 -9.42 18.02 1.21
C GLU A 200 -9.57 16.49 1.27
N ALA A 201 -9.17 15.87 2.39
CA ALA A 201 -9.23 14.42 2.59
C ALA A 201 -10.62 13.93 3.04
N GLU A 202 -11.37 14.75 3.78
CA GLU A 202 -12.64 14.39 4.43
C GLU A 202 -13.66 13.66 3.53
N PRO A 203 -13.89 14.07 2.26
CA PRO A 203 -14.85 13.39 1.39
C PRO A 203 -14.52 11.92 1.09
N TRP A 204 -13.27 11.51 1.32
CA TRP A 204 -12.74 10.19 0.95
C TRP A 204 -12.57 9.26 2.15
N LEU A 205 -12.62 9.80 3.38
CA LEU A 205 -12.31 9.01 4.59
C LEU A 205 -13.35 7.93 4.87
N ALA A 206 -14.60 8.12 4.46
CA ALA A 206 -15.64 7.09 4.64
C ALA A 206 -15.31 5.79 3.90
N GLU A 207 -14.64 5.89 2.74
CA GLU A 207 -14.17 4.72 1.98
C GLU A 207 -12.93 4.09 2.61
N VAL A 208 -12.04 4.90 3.20
CA VAL A 208 -10.81 4.42 3.89
C VAL A 208 -11.14 3.65 5.17
N LEU A 209 -12.22 4.03 5.85
CA LEU A 209 -12.64 3.44 7.13
C LEU A 209 -13.47 2.16 6.97
N ASP A 210 -13.70 1.74 5.74
CA ASP A 210 -14.48 0.56 5.38
C ASP A 210 -13.64 -0.73 5.47
N ASP A 211 -14.23 -1.82 5.97
CA ASP A 211 -13.59 -3.11 6.17
C ASP A 211 -14.14 -4.23 5.28
N GLU A 212 -15.07 -3.94 4.36
CA GLU A 212 -15.70 -4.93 3.49
C GLU A 212 -14.67 -5.77 2.73
N VAL A 213 -13.55 -5.17 2.30
CA VAL A 213 -12.48 -5.85 1.56
C VAL A 213 -11.84 -7.01 2.34
N GLY A 214 -11.87 -6.96 3.67
CA GLY A 214 -11.28 -7.97 4.55
C GLY A 214 -12.30 -8.84 5.29
N ALA A 215 -13.61 -8.58 5.13
CA ALA A 215 -14.66 -9.19 5.94
C ALA A 215 -14.70 -10.72 5.83
N GLU A 216 -14.53 -11.26 4.61
CA GLU A 216 -14.48 -12.72 4.37
C GLU A 216 -13.20 -13.38 4.90
N TRP A 217 -12.20 -12.57 5.26
CA TRP A 217 -10.84 -13.00 5.58
C TRP A 217 -10.48 -12.78 7.06
N GLY A 218 -11.48 -12.57 7.91
CA GLY A 218 -11.31 -12.48 9.37
C GLY A 218 -11.23 -11.06 9.93
N VAL A 219 -11.36 -10.03 9.10
CA VAL A 219 -11.47 -8.64 9.60
C VAL A 219 -12.87 -8.44 10.19
N ALA A 220 -12.94 -8.14 11.49
CA ALA A 220 -14.22 -7.96 12.18
C ALA A 220 -14.93 -6.68 11.72
N PRO A 221 -16.28 -6.68 11.59
CA PRO A 221 -17.03 -5.48 11.22
C PRO A 221 -16.78 -4.29 12.17
N GLY A 222 -16.54 -3.12 11.59
CA GLY A 222 -16.15 -1.89 12.27
C GLY A 222 -14.70 -1.84 12.78
N ALA A 223 -13.87 -2.87 12.56
CA ALA A 223 -12.52 -2.93 13.15
C ALA A 223 -11.59 -1.84 12.60
N VAL A 224 -11.61 -1.63 11.28
CA VAL A 224 -10.79 -0.60 10.61
C VAL A 224 -11.14 0.78 11.14
N ARG A 225 -12.46 1.09 11.19
CA ARG A 225 -12.94 2.36 11.71
C ARG A 225 -12.55 2.57 13.18
N ALA A 226 -12.73 1.55 14.03
CA ALA A 226 -12.42 1.63 15.45
C ALA A 226 -10.91 1.89 15.70
N ALA A 227 -10.05 1.17 14.98
CA ALA A 227 -8.61 1.34 15.06
C ALA A 227 -8.16 2.75 14.61
N CYS A 228 -8.66 3.20 13.45
CA CYS A 228 -8.37 4.54 12.93
C CYS A 228 -8.87 5.63 13.88
N ALA A 229 -10.08 5.50 14.42
CA ALA A 229 -10.64 6.46 15.37
C ALA A 229 -9.76 6.61 16.61
N ALA A 230 -9.24 5.50 17.14
CA ALA A 230 -8.37 5.50 18.31
C ALA A 230 -7.01 6.16 18.03
N ASP A 231 -6.40 5.87 16.87
CA ASP A 231 -5.14 6.49 16.45
C ASP A 231 -5.32 7.98 16.16
N TRP A 232 -6.35 8.34 15.39
CA TRP A 232 -6.60 9.72 14.98
C TRP A 232 -7.02 10.60 16.16
N ASP A 233 -7.72 10.08 17.17
CA ASP A 233 -7.98 10.82 18.41
C ASP A 233 -6.68 11.19 19.15
N ARG A 234 -5.73 10.24 19.24
CA ARG A 234 -4.42 10.51 19.87
C ARG A 234 -3.66 11.59 19.11
N VAL A 235 -3.60 11.47 17.78
CA VAL A 235 -2.94 12.44 16.90
C VAL A 235 -3.64 13.81 16.96
N ALA A 236 -4.98 13.85 16.98
CA ALA A 236 -5.75 15.08 17.08
C ALA A 236 -5.52 15.81 18.40
N ARG A 237 -5.47 15.08 19.52
CA ARG A 237 -5.17 15.65 20.85
C ARG A 237 -3.78 16.28 20.92
N GLN A 238 -2.78 15.68 20.27
CA GLN A 238 -1.41 16.20 20.25
C GLN A 238 -1.21 17.32 19.23
N SER A 239 -1.81 17.20 18.05
CA SER A 239 -1.68 18.20 16.96
C SER A 239 -2.54 19.45 17.16
N GLY A 240 -3.58 19.38 18.01
CA GLY A 240 -4.57 20.44 18.16
C GLY A 240 -5.46 20.64 16.92
N VAL A 241 -5.47 19.68 15.99
CA VAL A 241 -6.31 19.67 14.79
C VAL A 241 -7.22 18.44 14.81
N PRO A 242 -8.55 18.62 14.86
CA PRO A 242 -9.50 17.50 14.79
C PRO A 242 -9.38 16.74 13.47
N LEU A 243 -9.48 15.41 13.55
CA LEU A 243 -9.51 14.51 12.40
C LEU A 243 -10.89 13.85 12.32
N PRO A 244 -11.65 14.00 11.22
CA PRO A 244 -13.00 13.46 11.12
C PRO A 244 -12.99 11.94 10.97
N VAL A 245 -13.95 11.27 11.61
CA VAL A 245 -14.16 9.82 11.53
C VAL A 245 -15.59 9.53 11.03
N PRO A 246 -15.87 9.74 9.73
CA PRO A 246 -17.20 9.52 9.19
C PRO A 246 -17.65 8.05 9.35
N ALA A 247 -18.95 7.82 9.16
CA ALA A 247 -19.45 6.46 9.00
C ALA A 247 -18.90 5.86 7.69
N PRO A 248 -18.65 4.54 7.63
CA PRO A 248 -18.24 3.88 6.39
C PRO A 248 -19.29 4.07 5.29
N ALA A 249 -18.84 4.21 4.04
CA ALA A 249 -19.73 4.49 2.92
C ALA A 249 -20.31 3.21 2.26
N GLY A 250 -19.68 2.04 2.43
CA GLY A 250 -20.02 0.78 1.76
C GLY A 250 -19.82 0.83 0.22
N GLY A 251 -19.13 -0.16 -0.36
CA GLY A 251 -19.13 -0.56 -1.78
C GLY A 251 -19.16 0.43 -2.98
N ALA A 252 -19.10 1.76 -2.81
CA ALA A 252 -19.50 2.73 -3.85
C ALA A 252 -18.36 3.63 -4.39
N GLY A 253 -17.11 3.19 -4.29
CA GLY A 253 -15.93 4.00 -4.64
C GLY A 253 -14.94 3.29 -5.54
N GLY A 254 -13.66 3.52 -5.28
CA GLY A 254 -12.57 2.96 -6.06
C GLY A 254 -12.52 1.43 -5.96
N ARG A 255 -12.99 0.84 -4.84
CA ARG A 255 -13.22 -0.62 -4.72
C ARG A 255 -14.16 -1.19 -5.78
N ALA A 256 -15.06 -0.38 -6.37
CA ALA A 256 -15.96 -0.77 -7.44
C ALA A 256 -15.48 -0.34 -8.84
N GLY A 257 -14.24 0.17 -8.96
CA GLY A 257 -13.72 0.71 -10.22
C GLY A 257 -14.20 2.13 -10.54
N VAL A 258 -14.87 2.80 -9.60
CA VAL A 258 -15.34 4.17 -9.77
C VAL A 258 -14.31 5.13 -9.19
N HIS A 259 -13.49 5.72 -10.07
CA HIS A 259 -12.33 6.52 -9.69
C HIS A 259 -12.52 8.01 -9.96
N THR A 260 -11.65 8.83 -9.39
CA THR A 260 -11.57 10.26 -9.70
C THR A 260 -10.95 10.48 -11.09
N PRO A 261 -11.05 11.69 -11.65
CA PRO A 261 -10.35 12.04 -12.89
C PRO A 261 -8.81 11.96 -12.81
N HIS A 262 -8.24 11.73 -11.63
CA HIS A 262 -6.78 11.71 -11.42
C HIS A 262 -6.14 10.37 -11.77
N LEU A 263 -6.85 9.25 -11.60
CA LEU A 263 -6.27 7.92 -11.82
C LEU A 263 -5.84 7.69 -13.28
N PRO A 264 -6.65 8.02 -14.32
CA PRO A 264 -6.24 7.78 -15.70
C PRO A 264 -4.93 8.48 -16.08
N GLY A 265 -4.70 9.70 -15.60
CA GLY A 265 -3.46 10.44 -15.84
C GLY A 265 -2.25 9.80 -15.15
N LEU A 266 -2.43 9.35 -13.90
CA LEU A 266 -1.39 8.64 -13.15
C LEU A 266 -1.01 7.31 -13.83
N LEU A 267 -2.01 6.55 -14.29
CA LEU A 267 -1.79 5.29 -15.00
C LEU A 267 -1.14 5.50 -16.37
N ALA A 268 -1.46 6.59 -17.07
CA ALA A 268 -0.79 6.90 -18.34
C ALA A 268 0.73 7.07 -18.17
N GLU A 269 1.16 7.67 -17.06
CA GLU A 269 2.58 7.79 -16.71
C GLU A 269 3.17 6.43 -16.29
N LEU A 270 2.55 5.76 -15.32
CA LEU A 270 2.99 4.46 -14.80
C LEU A 270 3.14 3.40 -15.92
N GLN A 271 2.20 3.37 -16.86
CA GLN A 271 2.07 2.32 -17.87
C GLN A 271 2.66 2.72 -19.23
N GLY A 272 3.13 3.96 -19.38
CA GLY A 272 3.49 4.54 -20.67
C GLY A 272 4.52 3.73 -21.45
N VAL A 273 5.63 3.36 -20.80
CA VAL A 273 6.71 2.58 -21.44
C VAL A 273 6.24 1.16 -21.79
N ALA A 274 5.57 0.48 -20.86
CA ALA A 274 5.08 -0.88 -21.07
C ALA A 274 4.06 -0.96 -22.22
N ARG A 275 3.19 0.06 -22.35
CA ARG A 275 2.20 0.14 -23.43
C ARG A 275 2.80 0.54 -24.77
N ALA A 276 3.87 1.35 -24.77
CA ALA A 276 4.59 1.71 -26.00
C ALA A 276 5.40 0.54 -26.57
N HIS A 277 5.81 -0.42 -25.74
CA HIS A 277 6.62 -1.58 -26.14
C HIS A 277 6.00 -2.92 -25.69
N PRO A 278 4.86 -3.34 -26.27
CA PRO A 278 4.23 -4.61 -25.89
C PRO A 278 5.15 -5.82 -26.13
N GLY A 279 5.30 -6.67 -25.12
CA GLY A 279 6.10 -7.90 -25.19
C GLY A 279 7.59 -7.72 -24.90
N ALA A 280 8.05 -6.51 -24.58
CA ALA A 280 9.41 -6.29 -24.08
C ALA A 280 9.62 -6.91 -22.69
N SER A 281 10.87 -7.26 -22.38
CA SER A 281 11.32 -7.78 -21.08
C SER A 281 12.31 -6.80 -20.44
N TRP A 282 12.26 -6.68 -19.12
CA TRP A 282 13.08 -5.76 -18.31
C TRP A 282 13.69 -6.47 -17.11
#